data_AF-A0A1W9TKX6-F1
#
_entry.id   AF-A0A1W9TKX6-F1
#
_cell.length_a   1.000
_cell.length_b   1.000
_cell.length_c   1.000
_cell.angle_alpha   90.00
_cell.angle_beta   90.00
_cell.angle_gamma   90.00
#
_symmetry.space_group_name_H-M   'P 1'
#
loop_
_entity.id
_entity.type
_entity.pdbx_description
1 polymer ?
#
loop_
_entity_poly.entity_id
_entity_poly.type
_entity_poly.pdbx_seq_one_letter_code
_entity_poly.pdbx_strand_id
1 'polypeptide(L)'
;MVLAFLYIFYLKDLFEINLTDEECINVIKNSSFYGYPDKKIGPYFESFFSNSKWYCSRKLNKINVIFEGDAYYFGKYSRFKIVFDVKKTIKTKIIQPIEYSADGAKILYTDFLNLINTIFR
;
A
#
# COMPACT_ATOMS: atom_id res chain seq x y z
N MET A 1 17.84 -17.67 29.92
CA MET A 1 17.30 -18.29 28.69
C MET A 1 16.27 -17.44 27.96
N VAL A 2 15.44 -16.62 28.62
CA VAL A 2 14.38 -15.82 27.97
C VAL A 2 14.90 -14.66 27.10
N LEU A 3 16.05 -14.04 27.45
CA LEU A 3 16.63 -12.95 26.66
C LEU A 3 17.08 -13.38 25.25
N ALA A 4 17.60 -14.59 25.08
CA ALA A 4 18.09 -15.08 23.79
C ALA A 4 16.93 -15.31 22.80
N PHE A 5 15.77 -15.75 23.28
CA PHE A 5 14.58 -15.94 22.43
C PHE A 5 13.99 -14.61 21.94
N LEU A 6 13.87 -13.60 22.82
CA LEU A 6 13.46 -12.24 22.41
C LEU A 6 14.44 -11.64 21.40
N TYR A 7 15.75 -11.86 21.59
CA TYR A 7 16.78 -11.39 20.69
C TYR A 7 16.72 -12.06 19.30
N ILE A 8 16.47 -13.37 19.24
CA ILE A 8 16.32 -14.12 17.98
C ILE A 8 15.05 -13.70 17.21
N PHE A 9 13.94 -13.44 17.89
CA PHE A 9 12.71 -12.94 17.25
C PHE A 9 12.89 -11.50 16.75
N TYR A 10 13.58 -10.65 17.52
CA TYR A 10 13.89 -9.28 17.11
C TYR A 10 14.86 -9.25 15.91
N LEU A 11 15.86 -10.13 15.90
CA LEU A 11 16.77 -10.33 14.76
C LEU A 11 16.07 -10.92 13.53
N LYS A 12 15.01 -11.71 13.70
CA LYS A 12 14.18 -12.20 12.59
C LYS A 12 13.33 -11.10 11.96
N ASP A 13 12.76 -10.19 12.77
CA ASP A 13 12.10 -8.97 12.25
C ASP A 13 13.15 -7.99 11.64
N LEU A 14 14.43 -8.14 12.00
CA LEU A 14 15.58 -7.44 11.42
C LEU A 14 16.11 -8.09 10.13
N PHE A 15 15.65 -9.28 9.73
CA PHE A 15 15.93 -9.76 8.37
C PHE A 15 15.30 -8.75 7.42
N GLU A 16 16.15 -7.88 6.87
CA GLU A 16 15.84 -7.02 5.76
C GLU A 16 15.10 -7.89 4.75
N ILE A 17 13.86 -7.50 4.49
CA ILE A 17 13.09 -8.05 3.40
C ILE A 17 13.92 -7.73 2.15
N ASN A 18 14.77 -8.67 1.73
CA ASN A 18 15.61 -8.62 0.53
C ASN A 18 14.75 -8.82 -0.73
N LEU A 19 13.59 -8.15 -0.76
CA LEU A 19 12.79 -8.06 -1.97
C LEU A 19 13.38 -6.93 -2.80
N THR A 20 13.46 -7.16 -4.10
CA THR A 20 13.62 -6.13 -5.14
C THR A 20 12.44 -5.16 -5.14
N ASP A 21 12.57 -4.04 -5.84
CA ASP A 21 11.48 -3.06 -5.94
C ASP A 21 10.27 -3.64 -6.67
N GLU A 22 10.49 -4.47 -7.68
CA GLU A 22 9.43 -5.16 -8.41
C GLU A 22 8.68 -6.14 -7.50
N GLU A 23 9.38 -6.93 -6.70
CA GLU A 23 8.76 -7.86 -5.75
C GLU A 23 7.94 -7.12 -4.68
N CYS A 24 8.45 -6.01 -4.15
CA CYS A 24 7.70 -5.16 -3.21
C CYS A 24 6.40 -4.63 -3.84
N ILE A 25 6.47 -4.11 -5.07
CA ILE A 25 5.29 -3.64 -5.81
C ILE A 25 4.32 -4.81 -6.04
N ASN A 26 4.82 -5.99 -6.41
CA ASN A 26 4.01 -7.18 -6.65
C ASN A 26 3.32 -7.70 -5.39
N VAL A 27 3.96 -7.62 -4.21
CA VAL A 27 3.31 -7.91 -2.93
C VAL A 27 2.07 -7.04 -2.76
N ILE A 28 2.19 -5.73 -3.02
CA ILE A 28 1.07 -4.79 -2.88
C ILE A 28 0.00 -5.02 -3.96
N LYS A 29 0.40 -5.12 -5.23
CA LYS A 29 -0.53 -5.34 -6.35
C LYS A 29 -1.34 -6.64 -6.20
N ASN A 30 -0.74 -7.68 -5.62
CA ASN A 30 -1.41 -8.96 -5.39
C ASN A 30 -2.18 -9.05 -4.06
N SER A 31 -2.11 -8.03 -3.22
CA SER A 31 -2.88 -7.96 -1.98
C SER A 31 -4.31 -7.48 -2.23
N SER A 32 -5.19 -7.72 -1.27
CA SER A 32 -6.60 -7.35 -1.30
C SER A 32 -6.97 -6.56 -0.03
N PHE A 33 -7.85 -5.57 -0.17
CA PHE A 33 -8.43 -4.88 0.98
C PHE A 33 -9.34 -5.82 1.77
N TYR A 34 -9.41 -5.65 3.10
CA TYR A 34 -10.24 -6.50 3.98
C TYR A 34 -11.71 -6.56 3.55
N GLY A 35 -12.29 -5.44 3.09
CA GLY A 35 -13.66 -5.38 2.59
C GLY A 35 -13.87 -6.02 1.21
N TYR A 36 -12.80 -6.37 0.50
CA TYR A 36 -12.80 -6.87 -0.87
C TYR A 36 -11.77 -8.01 -1.04
N PRO A 37 -11.88 -9.12 -0.28
CA PRO A 37 -10.82 -10.13 -0.19
C PRO A 37 -10.49 -10.80 -1.54
N ASP A 38 -11.48 -10.95 -2.41
CA ASP A 38 -11.34 -11.61 -3.71
C ASP A 38 -10.84 -10.67 -4.83
N LYS A 39 -10.65 -9.37 -4.52
CA LYS A 39 -10.27 -8.35 -5.50
C LYS A 39 -8.85 -7.85 -5.25
N LYS A 40 -7.90 -8.32 -6.06
CA LYS A 40 -6.50 -7.87 -6.04
C LYS A 40 -6.40 -6.39 -6.43
N ILE A 41 -5.58 -5.62 -5.72
CA ILE A 41 -5.50 -4.17 -5.91
C ILE A 41 -4.97 -3.77 -7.29
N GLY A 42 -3.92 -4.45 -7.76
CA GLY A 42 -3.22 -4.08 -8.99
C GLY A 42 -4.16 -3.90 -10.19
N PRO A 43 -4.86 -4.96 -10.62
CA PRO A 43 -5.76 -4.88 -11.78
C PRO A 43 -6.85 -3.81 -11.66
N TYR A 44 -7.43 -3.65 -10.47
CA TYR A 44 -8.51 -2.68 -10.25
C TYR A 44 -7.98 -1.23 -10.24
N PHE A 45 -6.80 -0.99 -9.68
CA PHE A 45 -6.18 0.33 -9.72
C PHE A 45 -5.78 0.71 -11.15
N GLU A 46 -5.17 -0.21 -11.91
CA GLU A 46 -4.81 0.04 -13.31
C GLU A 46 -6.05 0.28 -14.20
N SER A 47 -7.20 -0.33 -13.86
CA SER A 47 -8.46 -0.11 -14.59
C SER A 47 -9.16 1.19 -14.23
N PHE A 48 -9.01 1.68 -12.99
CA PHE A 48 -9.76 2.84 -12.49
C PHE A 48 -9.00 4.16 -12.68
N PHE A 49 -7.70 4.17 -12.37
CA PHE A 49 -6.87 5.36 -12.43
C PHE A 49 -6.19 5.48 -13.80
N SER A 50 -6.06 6.72 -14.29
CA SER A 50 -5.22 7.03 -15.44
C SER A 50 -3.83 7.50 -14.98
N ASN A 51 -2.84 7.46 -15.88
CA ASN A 51 -1.45 7.87 -15.61
C ASN A 51 -0.83 7.21 -14.37
N SER A 52 -1.21 5.96 -14.13
CA SER A 52 -0.82 5.15 -12.97
C SER A 52 0.69 4.91 -12.91
N LYS A 53 1.26 5.05 -11.72
CA LYS A 53 2.67 4.77 -11.42
C LYS A 53 2.81 4.07 -10.08
N TRP A 54 3.69 3.08 -10.04
CA TRP A 54 4.05 2.36 -8.83
C TRP A 54 5.57 2.45 -8.65
N TYR A 55 6.02 2.79 -7.45
CA TYR A 55 7.45 2.83 -7.15
C TYR A 55 7.71 2.55 -5.68
N CYS A 56 8.90 2.03 -5.38
CA CYS A 56 9.33 1.79 -4.01
C CYS A 56 10.05 3.01 -3.42
N SER A 57 9.90 3.19 -2.12
CA SER A 57 10.70 4.12 -1.32
C SER A 57 11.31 3.34 -0.16
N ARG A 58 12.64 3.25 -0.14
CA ARG A 58 13.41 2.56 0.88
C ARG A 58 14.10 3.56 1.80
N LYS A 59 13.92 3.39 3.09
CA LYS A 59 14.67 4.06 4.17
C LYS A 59 15.17 2.98 5.12
N LEU A 60 16.24 3.23 5.88
CA LEU A 60 16.98 2.23 6.68
C LEU A 60 16.14 1.03 7.18
N ASN A 61 14.97 1.27 7.80
CA ASN A 61 14.10 0.20 8.30
C ASN A 61 12.68 0.14 7.69
N LYS A 62 12.38 0.96 6.68
CA LYS A 62 11.05 1.08 6.08
C LYS A 62 11.11 0.85 4.57
N ILE A 63 10.26 -0.04 4.09
CA ILE A 63 10.05 -0.27 2.66
C ILE A 63 8.60 0.05 2.37
N ASN A 64 8.40 1.13 1.63
CA ASN A 64 7.07 1.57 1.23
C ASN A 64 6.91 1.39 -0.28
N VAL A 65 5.70 1.01 -0.69
CA VAL A 65 5.27 1.12 -2.08
C VAL A 65 4.33 2.30 -2.18
N ILE A 66 4.58 3.13 -3.18
CA ILE A 66 3.80 4.33 -3.46
C ILE A 66 3.10 4.12 -4.78
N PHE A 67 1.78 4.28 -4.75
CA PHE A 67 0.94 4.40 -5.92
C PHE A 67 0.64 5.86 -6.18
N GLU A 68 0.72 6.28 -7.44
CA GLU A 68 0.15 7.53 -7.93
C GLU A 68 -0.73 7.27 -9.14
N GLY A 69 -1.86 7.98 -9.24
CA GLY A 69 -2.76 7.87 -10.38
C GLY A 69 -3.78 9.00 -10.36
N ASP A 70 -4.29 9.34 -11.54
CA ASP A 70 -5.27 10.41 -11.69
C ASP A 70 -6.68 9.81 -11.73
N ALA A 71 -7.62 10.43 -11.02
CA ALA A 71 -9.03 10.02 -11.03
C ALA A 71 -9.96 11.22 -10.86
N TYR A 72 -11.19 11.09 -11.36
CA TYR A 72 -12.23 12.08 -11.13
C TYR A 72 -12.82 11.91 -9.73
N TYR A 73 -12.69 12.96 -8.91
CA TYR A 73 -13.04 12.95 -7.50
C TYR A 73 -13.68 14.28 -7.11
N PHE A 74 -14.87 14.23 -6.51
CA PHE A 74 -15.65 15.43 -6.10
C PHE A 74 -15.74 16.53 -7.17
N GLY A 75 -16.04 16.16 -8.42
CA GLY A 75 -16.26 17.13 -9.49
C GLY A 75 -14.97 17.63 -10.17
N LYS A 76 -13.79 17.12 -9.77
CA LYS A 76 -12.50 17.54 -10.30
C LYS A 76 -11.60 16.33 -10.59
N TYR A 77 -10.74 16.42 -11.60
CA TYR A 77 -9.63 15.49 -11.74
C TYR A 77 -8.55 15.81 -10.71
N SER A 78 -8.21 14.81 -9.89
CA SER A 78 -7.17 14.93 -8.87
C SER A 78 -6.15 13.80 -8.99
N ARG A 79 -4.90 14.11 -8.70
CA ARG A 79 -3.81 13.14 -8.63
C ARG A 79 -3.76 12.55 -7.24
N PHE A 80 -4.08 11.27 -7.13
CA PHE A 80 -4.00 10.51 -5.90
C PHE A 80 -2.58 10.02 -5.66
N LYS A 81 -2.20 9.99 -4.38
CA LYS A 81 -1.01 9.31 -3.90
C LYS A 81 -1.39 8.43 -2.72
N ILE A 82 -1.07 7.14 -2.78
CA ILE A 82 -1.38 6.16 -1.74
C ILE A 82 -0.09 5.43 -1.37
N VAL A 83 0.21 5.36 -0.07
CA VAL A 83 1.45 4.77 0.45
C VAL A 83 1.12 3.53 1.26
N PHE A 84 1.79 2.43 0.96
CA PHE A 84 1.63 1.15 1.63
C PHE A 84 2.93 0.73 2.31
N ASP A 85 2.84 0.19 3.53
CA ASP A 85 3.97 -0.43 4.22
C ASP A 85 4.06 -1.91 3.84
N VAL A 86 5.16 -2.27 3.16
CA VAL A 86 5.36 -3.64 2.64
C VAL A 86 5.56 -4.64 3.77
N LYS A 87 6.37 -4.28 4.77
CA LYS A 87 6.67 -5.13 5.93
C LYS A 87 5.38 -5.43 6.70
N LYS A 88 4.57 -4.40 6.95
CA LYS A 88 3.28 -4.56 7.63
C LYS A 88 2.34 -5.46 6.82
N THR A 89 2.24 -5.24 5.51
CA THR A 89 1.37 -6.02 4.63
C THR A 89 1.74 -7.50 4.63
N ILE A 90 3.03 -7.84 4.55
CA ILE A 90 3.50 -9.24 4.61
C ILE A 90 3.18 -9.86 5.98
N LYS A 91 3.44 -9.13 7.07
CA LYS A 91 3.23 -9.61 8.44
C LYS A 91 1.77 -9.88 8.77
N THR A 92 0.87 -8.99 8.37
CA THR A 92 -0.56 -9.09 8.70
C THR A 92 -1.35 -9.87 7.66
N LYS A 93 -0.83 -10.02 6.43
CA LYS A 93 -1.59 -10.48 5.25
C LYS A 93 -2.83 -9.62 4.94
N ILE A 94 -2.88 -8.41 5.50
CA ILE A 94 -3.96 -7.45 5.31
C ILE A 94 -3.31 -6.16 4.83
N ILE A 95 -3.76 -5.65 3.68
CA ILE A 95 -3.29 -4.37 3.19
C ILE A 95 -4.06 -3.21 3.81
N GLN A 96 -3.31 -2.24 4.32
CA GLN A 96 -3.82 -0.96 4.78
C GLN A 96 -2.82 0.12 4.37
N PRO A 97 -3.24 1.18 3.68
CA PRO A 97 -2.36 2.30 3.39
C PRO A 97 -2.03 3.03 4.69
N ILE A 98 -0.81 3.52 4.77
CA ILE A 98 -0.32 4.36 5.87
C ILE A 98 -0.53 5.85 5.60
N GLU A 99 -0.66 6.23 4.33
CA GLU A 99 -0.90 7.61 3.89
C GLU A 99 -1.71 7.59 2.58
N TYR A 100 -2.57 8.59 2.43
CA TYR A 100 -3.34 8.84 1.22
C TYR A 100 -3.60 10.35 1.08
N SER A 101 -3.41 10.85 -0.13
CA SER A 101 -3.60 12.27 -0.47
C SER A 101 -4.15 12.42 -1.90
N ALA A 102 -4.73 13.59 -2.15
CA ALA A 102 -5.19 14.04 -3.46
C ALA A 102 -4.65 15.45 -3.70
N ASP A 103 -4.04 15.69 -4.86
CA ASP A 103 -3.41 16.97 -5.23
C ASP A 103 -2.41 17.48 -4.17
N GLY A 104 -1.72 16.55 -3.50
CA GLY A 104 -0.73 16.84 -2.44
C GLY A 104 -1.32 17.14 -1.07
N ALA A 105 -2.66 17.23 -0.94
CA ALA A 105 -3.33 17.42 0.34
C ALA A 105 -3.83 16.09 0.90
N LYS A 106 -3.63 15.86 2.20
CA LYS A 106 -4.18 14.70 2.89
C LYS A 106 -5.71 14.73 2.82
N ILE A 107 -6.32 13.62 2.41
CA ILE A 107 -7.79 13.47 2.40
C ILE A 107 -8.28 12.77 3.67
N LEU A 108 -9.59 12.84 3.94
CA LEU A 108 -10.20 12.16 5.08
C LEU A 108 -10.22 10.64 4.90
N TYR A 109 -10.35 9.90 6.00
CA TYR A 109 -10.49 8.45 5.91
C TYR A 109 -11.81 8.04 5.21
N THR A 110 -12.89 8.77 5.46
CA THR A 110 -14.20 8.54 4.81
C THR A 110 -14.12 8.71 3.30
N ASP A 111 -13.39 9.72 2.88
CA ASP A 111 -13.08 10.06 1.49
C ASP A 111 -12.29 8.95 0.79
N PHE A 112 -11.22 8.49 1.45
CA PHE A 112 -10.46 7.33 1.01
C PHE A 112 -11.33 6.07 0.93
N LEU A 113 -12.18 5.81 1.94
CA LEU A 113 -13.07 4.66 1.95
C LEU A 113 -14.08 4.71 0.81
N ASN A 114 -14.63 5.90 0.51
CA ASN A 114 -15.51 6.10 -0.64
C ASN A 114 -14.79 5.82 -1.96
N LEU A 115 -13.55 6.28 -2.12
CA LEU A 115 -12.72 5.94 -3.28
C LEU A 115 -12.56 4.43 -3.44
N ILE A 116 -12.16 3.72 -2.37
CA ILE A 116 -12.01 2.26 -2.40
C ILE A 116 -13.34 1.58 -2.74
N ASN A 117 -14.45 2.03 -2.15
CA ASN A 117 -15.77 1.47 -2.47
C ASN A 117 -16.16 1.70 -3.92
N THR A 118 -15.82 2.84 -4.52
CA THR A 118 -16.07 3.11 -5.94
C THR A 118 -15.24 2.23 -6.86
N ILE A 119 -13.99 1.94 -6.48
CA ILE A 119 -13.09 1.09 -7.28
C ILE A 119 -13.53 -0.39 -7.25
N PHE A 120 -13.95 -0.87 -6.08
CA PHE A 120 -14.11 -2.31 -5.83
C PHE A 120 -15.56 -2.76 -5.61
N ARG A 121 -16.57 -1.91 -5.65
CA ARG A 121 -17.98 -2.37 -5.75
C ARG A 121 -18.26 -2.78 -7.20
#